data_AF-A0A0R2Q5J6-F1
#
_entry.id   AF-A0A0R2Q5J6-F1
#
_cell.length_a   1.000
_cell.length_b   1.000
_cell.length_c   1.000
_cell.angle_alpha   90.00
_cell.angle_beta   90.00
_cell.angle_gamma   90.00
#
_symmetry.space_group_name_H-M   'P 1'
#
loop_
_entity.id
_entity.type
_entity.pdbx_description
1 polymer ?
#
loop_
_entity_poly.entity_id
_entity_poly.type
_entity_poly.pdbx_seq_one_letter_code
_entity_poly.pdbx_strand_id
1 'polypeptide(L)' 'MFMCIELMLNAVNLSFVTLARELNDINGQTIVLFVMVVAAAEVVVGLGIIVSIMRNRSAMTVDDLAELKG' A
#
# COMPACT_ATOMS: atom_id res chain seq x y z
N MET A 1 1.38 3.36 -9.75
CA MET A 1 0.30 3.45 -8.74
C MET A 1 0.75 2.85 -7.41
N PHE A 2 1.02 1.54 -7.30
CA PHE A 2 1.41 0.89 -6.03
C PHE A 2 2.58 1.56 -5.31
N MET A 3 3.68 1.87 -6.01
CA MET A 3 4.81 2.60 -5.41
C MET A 3 4.42 3.97 -4.82
N CYS A 4 3.41 4.64 -5.37
CA CYS A 4 2.94 5.91 -4.82
C CYS A 4 2.19 5.70 -3.51
N ILE A 5 1.41 4.62 -3.39
CA ILE A 5 0.68 4.26 -2.16
C ILE A 5 1.68 3.94 -1.05
N GLU A 6 2.71 3.15 -1.35
CA GLU A 6 3.80 2.84 -0.40
C GLU A 6 4.51 4.10 0.11
N LEU A 7 4.80 5.06 -0.78
CA LEU A 7 5.39 6.34 -0.39
C LEU A 7 4.45 7.17 0.50
N MET A 8 3.14 7.17 0.22
CA MET A 8 2.15 7.84 1.06
C MET A 8 2.07 7.19 2.45
N LEU A 9 2.04 5.86 2.53
CA LEU A 9 2.02 5.13 3.80
C LEU A 9 3.31 5.37 4.60
N ASN A 10 4.46 5.48 3.94
CA ASN A 10 5.72 5.84 4.59
C ASN A 10 5.70 7.28 5.15
N ALA A 11 5.14 8.24 4.40
CA ALA A 11 4.97 9.62 4.86
C ALA A 11 4.04 9.71 6.09
N VAL A 12 2.98 8.91 6.12
CA VAL A 12 2.10 8.78 7.29
C VAL A 12 2.85 8.20 8.49
N ASN A 13 3.67 7.15 8.30
CA ASN A 13 4.51 6.60 9.36
C ASN A 13 5.50 7.63 9.93
N LEU A 14 6.12 8.44 9.06
CA LEU A 14 7.02 9.51 9.49
C LEU A 14 6.28 10.54 10.37
N SER A 15 5.05 10.90 9.98
CA SER A 15 4.19 11.80 10.77
C SER A 15 3.89 11.20 12.16
N PHE A 16 3.53 9.92 12.22
CA PHE A 16 3.28 9.24 13.49
C PHE A 16 4.52 9.17 14.38
N VAL A 17 5.68 8.80 13.85
CA VAL A 17 6.94 8.79 14.62
C VAL A 17 7.29 10.18 15.14
N THR A 18 7.08 11.22 14.33
CA THR A 18 7.37 12.59 14.72
C THR A 18 6.47 13.04 15.86
N LEU A 19 5.14 12.86 15.74
CA LEU A 19 4.19 13.21 16.78
C LEU A 19 4.37 12.39 18.07
N ALA A 20 4.68 11.10 17.94
CA ALA A 20 5.00 10.23 19.08
C ALA A 20 6.17 10.78 19.91
N ARG A 21 7.20 11.30 19.22
CA ARG A 21 8.38 11.89 19.87
C ARG A 21 8.04 13.21 20.55
N GLU A 22 7.29 14.09 19.89
CA GLU A 22 6.89 15.38 20.45
C GLU A 22 5.99 15.22 21.68
N LEU A 23 5.08 14.25 21.67
CA LEU A 23 4.14 13.99 22.76
C LEU A 23 4.68 13.03 23.83
N ASN A 24 5.91 12.50 23.68
CA ASN A 24 6.49 11.45 24.52
C ASN A 24 5.56 10.21 24.67
N ASP A 25 4.86 9.84 23.60
CA ASP A 25 3.93 8.71 23.58
C ASP A 25 4.48 7.54 22.76
N ILE A 26 4.69 6.40 23.42
CA ILE A 26 5.17 5.17 22.78
C ILE A 26 4.12 4.50 21.87
N ASN A 27 2.84 4.84 22.03
CA ASN A 27 1.75 4.27 21.24
C ASN A 27 1.90 4.60 19.74
N GLY A 28 2.52 5.73 19.40
CA GLY A 28 2.76 6.08 17.99
C GLY A 28 3.70 5.10 17.27
N GLN A 29 4.66 4.50 18.00
CA GLN A 29 5.51 3.42 17.42
C GLN A 29 4.71 2.15 17.18
N THR A 30 3.73 1.85 18.04
CA THR A 30 2.84 0.69 17.88
C THR A 30 1.97 0.83 16.62
N ILE A 31 1.41 2.02 16.37
CA ILE A 31 0.63 2.29 15.15
C ILE A 31 1.50 2.13 13.89
N VAL A 32 2.73 2.64 13.90
CA VAL A 32 3.67 2.50 12.77
C VAL A 32 3.93 1.03 12.43
N LEU A 33 4.07 0.16 13.43
CA LEU A 33 4.19 -1.29 13.23
C LEU A 33 2.97 -1.86 12.49
N PHE A 34 1.75 -1.51 12.92
CA PHE A 34 0.53 -1.96 12.26
C PHE A 34 0.42 -1.46 10.82
N VAL A 35 0.77 -0.20 10.55
CA VAL A 35 0.77 0.34 9.19
C VAL A 35 1.75 -0.41 8.29
N MET A 36 2.96 -0.75 8.78
CA MET A 36 3.91 -1.57 8.01
C MET A 36 3.36 -2.97 7.69
N VAL A 37 2.64 -3.59 8.63
CA VAL A 37 1.98 -4.89 8.40
C VAL A 37 0.89 -4.78 7.33
N VAL A 38 0.08 -3.71 7.38
CA VAL A 38 -0.97 -3.46 6.37
C VAL A 38 -0.36 -3.20 4.99
N ALA A 39 0.71 -2.40 4.89
CA ALA A 39 1.43 -2.17 3.64
C ALA A 39 1.97 -3.49 3.04
N ALA A 40 2.58 -4.33 3.89
CA ALA A 40 3.05 -5.65 3.46
C ALA A 40 1.90 -6.56 2.97
N ALA A 41 0.73 -6.51 3.60
CA ALA A 41 -0.44 -7.26 3.14
C ALA A 41 -0.99 -6.71 1.82
N GLU A 42 -1.07 -5.39 1.66
CA GLU A 42 -1.52 -4.71 0.44
C GLU A 42 -0.67 -5.12 -0.76
N VAL A 43 0.65 -5.03 -0.66
CA VAL A 43 1.54 -5.33 -1.79
C VAL A 43 1.44 -6.79 -2.25
N VAL A 44 1.27 -7.73 -1.30
CA VAL A 44 1.08 -9.15 -1.62
C VAL A 44 -0.23 -9.37 -2.37
N VAL A 45 -1.32 -8.77 -1.91
CA VAL A 45 -2.62 -8.89 -2.58
C VAL A 45 -2.59 -8.20 -3.95
N GLY A 46 -2.09 -6.97 -4.02
CA GLY A 46 -2.00 -6.20 -5.27
C GLY A 46 -1.16 -6.89 -6.33
N LEU A 47 0.03 -7.38 -5.98
CA LEU A 47 0.86 -8.17 -6.89
C LEU A 47 0.21 -9.51 -7.27
N GLY A 48 -0.44 -10.19 -6.33
CA GLY A 48 -1.17 -11.43 -6.61
C GLY A 48 -2.27 -11.25 -7.67
N ILE A 49 -3.02 -10.15 -7.59
CA ILE A 49 -4.03 -9.76 -8.58
C ILE A 49 -3.37 -9.48 -9.93
N ILE A 50 -2.30 -8.67 -9.97
CA ILE A 50 -1.59 -8.34 -11.22
C ILE A 50 -1.08 -9.61 -11.90
N VAL A 51 -0.40 -10.49 -11.15
CA VAL A 51 0.13 -11.75 -11.69
C VAL A 51 -1.00 -12.63 -12.23
N SER A 52 -2.12 -12.73 -11.51
CA SER A 52 -3.28 -13.49 -11.97
C SER A 52 -3.84 -12.97 -13.29
N ILE A 53 -3.92 -11.64 -13.46
CA ILE A 53 -4.39 -11.00 -14.69
C ILE A 53 -3.40 -11.23 -15.83
N MET A 54 -2.11 -10.97 -15.59
CA MET A 54 -1.05 -11.12 -16.60
C MET A 54 -0.87 -12.57 -17.06
N ARG A 55 -1.15 -13.55 -16.19
CA ARG A 55 -1.10 -14.97 -16.56
C ARG A 55 -2.15 -15.35 -17.61
N ASN A 56 -3.29 -14.67 -17.62
CA ASN A 56 -4.36 -14.93 -18.59
C ASN A 56 -4.31 -14.00 -19.81
N ARG A 57 -3.61 -12.86 -19.73
CA ARG A 57 -3.57 -11.85 -20.78
C ARG A 57 -2.18 -11.24 -20.91
N SER A 58 -1.46 -11.68 -21.95
CA SER A 58 -0.13 -11.16 -22.28
C SER A 58 -0.25 -9.71 -22.79
N ALA A 59 0.43 -8.78 -22.10
CA ALA A 59 0.57 -7.36 -22.47
C ALA A 59 -0.72 -6.52 -22.46
N MET A 60 -1.34 -6.37 -21.29
CA MET A 60 -2.39 -5.38 -21.04
C MET A 60 -1.91 -4.26 -20.11
N THR A 61 -2.30 -3.04 -20.42
CA THR A 61 -2.13 -1.86 -19.55
C THR A 61 -3.29 -1.79 -18.56
N VAL A 62 -3.11 -1.09 -17.44
CA VAL A 62 -4.17 -0.91 -16.42
C VAL A 62 -5.44 -0.30 -17.02
N ASP A 63 -5.31 0.58 -18.01
CA ASP A 63 -6.44 1.20 -18.72
C ASP A 63 -7.24 0.23 -19.59
N ASP A 64 -6.62 -0.89 -20.01
CA ASP A 64 -7.26 -1.90 -20.85
C ASP A 64 -8.22 -2.81 -20.05
N LEU A 65 -8.21 -2.72 -18.71
CA LEU A 65 -9.03 -3.53 -17.80
C LEU A 65 -10.48 -3.02 -17.62
N ALA A 66 -10.95 -2.11 -18.47
CA ALA A 66 -12.28 -1.50 -18.41
C ALA A 66 -13.37 -2.33 -19.14
N GLU A 67 -13.54 -3.61 -18.75
CA GLU A 67 -14.50 -4.52 -19.39
C GLU A 67 -15.96 -4.34 -18.93
N LEU A 68 -16.18 -3.81 -17.72
CA LEU A 68 -17.52 -3.54 -17.21
C LEU A 68 -18.03 -2.18 -17.72
N LYS A 69 -18.91 -2.22 -18.72
CA LYS A 69 -19.75 -1.09 -19.14
C LYS A 69 -21.21 -1.46 -18.87
N GLY A 70 -21.86 -0.63 -18.06
CA GLY A 70 -23.29 -0.78 -17.75
C GLY A 70 -24.17 -0.69 -18.98
#